data_AF-A0A7S2CY67-F1
#
_entry.id   AF-A0A7S2CY67-F1
#
_cell.length_a   1.000
_cell.length_b   1.000
_cell.length_c   1.000
_cell.angle_alpha   90.00
_cell.angle_beta   90.00
_cell.angle_gamma   90.00
#
_symmetry.space_group_name_H-M   'P 1'
#
loop_
_entity.id
_entity.type
_entity.pdbx_description
1 polymer ?
#
loop_
_entity_poly.entity_id
_entity_poly.type
_entity_poly.pdbx_seq_one_letter_code
_entity_poly.pdbx_strand_id
1 'polypeptide(L)'
;YELRTLSHDDRKTYFEALYVFYQVSQAEGVKLYGGKYLSLNYLVRQHLYGAASIECDHWHDGAGIVNHHVGITWEMENSLRMIDNSTAAHYWDYTMEFARQQPWYESAVFKSDWFGDNSPGNENHVVSEGKFRYTPVMEDARAFLSI
;
A
#
# COMPACT_ATOMS: atom_id res chain seq x y z
N TYR A 1 10.25 10.25 1.27
CA TYR A 1 11.53 9.95 1.95
C TYR A 1 11.74 8.45 2.01
N GLU A 2 12.98 8.01 2.25
CA GLU A 2 13.28 6.60 2.53
C GLU A 2 12.71 6.25 3.90
N LEU A 3 11.90 5.19 3.97
CA LEU A 3 11.05 4.89 5.12
C LEU A 3 11.84 4.70 6.44
N ARG A 4 13.05 4.15 6.38
CA ARG A 4 13.92 3.90 7.54
C ARG A 4 14.71 5.12 7.99
N THR A 5 14.69 6.20 7.21
CA THR A 5 15.29 7.48 7.59
C THR A 5 14.33 8.44 8.28
N LEU A 6 13.04 8.10 8.33
CA LEU A 6 12.04 8.89 9.05
C LEU A 6 12.34 8.94 10.55
N SER A 7 12.01 10.07 11.17
CA SER A 7 11.98 10.14 12.64
C SER A 7 10.94 9.15 13.19
N HIS A 8 11.07 8.81 14.47
CA HIS A 8 10.06 7.97 15.13
C HIS A 8 8.65 8.56 14.99
N ASP A 9 8.52 9.87 15.16
CA ASP A 9 7.23 10.56 15.11
C ASP A 9 6.67 10.63 13.70
N ASP A 10 7.50 10.93 12.69
CA ASP A 10 7.06 10.93 11.28
C ASP A 10 6.64 9.53 10.82
N ARG A 11 7.41 8.50 11.21
CA ARG A 11 7.08 7.10 10.91
C ARG A 11 5.78 6.69 11.57
N LYS A 12 5.56 7.07 12.84
CA LYS A 12 4.31 6.84 13.55
C LYS A 12 3.14 7.51 12.83
N THR A 13 3.27 8.79 12.47
CA THR A 13 2.23 9.52 11.74
C THR A 13 1.91 8.87 10.39
N TYR A 14 2.92 8.48 9.63
CA TYR A 14 2.75 7.74 8.38
C TYR A 14 1.96 6.45 8.59
N PHE A 15 2.34 5.61 9.57
CA PHE A 15 1.65 4.34 9.82
C PHE A 15 0.24 4.52 10.40
N GLU A 16 -0.05 5.58 11.15
CA GLU A 16 -1.42 5.88 11.58
C GLU A 16 -2.29 6.28 10.39
N ALA A 17 -1.81 7.17 9.52
CA ALA A 17 -2.55 7.56 8.31
C ALA A 17 -2.74 6.36 7.37
N LEU A 18 -1.70 5.55 7.18
CA LEU A 18 -1.77 4.34 6.37
C LEU A 18 -2.77 3.34 6.95
N TYR A 19 -2.79 3.12 8.26
CA TYR A 19 -3.75 2.22 8.87
C TYR A 19 -5.20 2.67 8.67
N VAL A 20 -5.49 3.97 8.81
CA VAL A 20 -6.80 4.53 8.46
C VAL A 20 -7.12 4.26 6.99
N PHE A 21 -6.18 4.48 6.07
CA PHE A 21 -6.36 4.24 4.64
C PHE A 21 -6.70 2.77 4.31
N TYR A 22 -6.15 1.81 5.05
CA TYR A 22 -6.47 0.38 4.90
C TYR A 22 -7.84 -0.02 5.47
N GLN A 23 -8.39 0.73 6.42
CA GLN A 23 -9.63 0.37 7.13
C GLN A 23 -10.86 1.11 6.62
N VAL A 24 -10.70 2.36 6.18
CA VAL A 24 -11.82 3.23 5.82
C VAL A 24 -12.34 2.93 4.41
N SER A 25 -13.64 2.69 4.32
CA SER A 25 -14.32 2.46 3.03
C SER A 25 -14.36 3.73 2.18
N GLN A 26 -14.59 3.60 0.86
CA GLN A 26 -14.73 4.74 -0.04
C GLN A 26 -15.81 5.74 0.43
N ALA A 27 -17.00 5.24 0.76
CA ALA A 27 -18.13 6.08 1.14
C ALA A 27 -17.88 6.82 2.46
N GLU A 28 -17.29 6.12 3.43
CA GLU A 28 -16.93 6.71 4.71
C GLU A 28 -15.80 7.73 4.59
N GLY A 29 -14.74 7.42 3.84
CA GLY A 29 -13.60 8.31 3.67
C GLY A 29 -13.96 9.58 2.89
N VAL A 30 -14.87 9.51 1.92
CA VAL A 30 -15.42 10.73 1.29
C VAL A 30 -16.15 11.61 2.30
N LYS A 31 -16.89 11.01 3.25
CA LYS A 31 -17.60 11.74 4.31
C LYS A 31 -16.64 12.35 5.33
N LEU A 32 -15.57 11.63 5.70
CA LEU A 32 -14.62 12.05 6.74
C LEU A 32 -13.55 13.02 6.20
N TYR A 33 -12.98 12.71 5.04
CA TYR A 33 -11.77 13.35 4.51
C TYR A 33 -12.05 14.23 3.29
N GLY A 34 -13.20 14.04 2.62
CA GLY A 34 -13.67 14.87 1.52
C GLY A 34 -13.72 14.16 0.17
N GLY A 35 -14.34 14.80 -0.82
CA GLY A 35 -14.69 14.19 -2.11
C GLY A 35 -13.53 13.73 -3.00
N LYS A 36 -12.28 14.06 -2.64
CA LYS A 36 -11.08 13.60 -3.36
C LYS A 36 -10.43 12.36 -2.74
N TYR A 37 -10.94 11.87 -1.61
CA TYR A 37 -10.41 10.67 -0.96
C TYR A 37 -10.66 9.44 -1.82
N LEU A 38 -9.65 8.61 -2.01
CA LEU A 38 -9.75 7.31 -2.63
C LEU A 38 -9.33 6.25 -1.60
N SER A 39 -10.17 5.25 -1.39
CA SER A 39 -9.86 4.13 -0.48
C SER A 39 -8.87 3.15 -1.11
N LEU A 40 -8.19 2.34 -0.28
CA LEU A 40 -7.39 1.20 -0.75
C LEU A 40 -8.16 0.35 -1.76
N ASN A 41 -9.41 0.03 -1.45
CA ASN A 41 -10.28 -0.80 -2.28
C ASN A 41 -10.56 -0.17 -3.64
N TYR A 42 -10.63 1.16 -3.73
CA TYR A 42 -10.78 1.86 -5.00
C TYR A 42 -9.49 1.74 -5.84
N LEU A 43 -8.33 2.01 -5.25
CA LEU A 43 -7.03 1.92 -5.94
C LEU A 43 -6.72 0.48 -6.39
N VAL A 44 -6.99 -0.53 -5.55
CA VAL A 44 -6.84 -1.95 -5.92
C VAL A 44 -7.69 -2.30 -7.13
N ARG A 45 -8.94 -1.80 -7.20
CA ARG A 45 -9.80 -2.01 -8.36
C ARG A 45 -9.27 -1.33 -9.61
N GLN A 46 -8.78 -0.10 -9.50
CA GLN A 46 -8.16 0.60 -10.64
C GLN A 46 -6.94 -0.18 -11.16
N HIS A 47 -6.09 -0.68 -10.26
CA HIS A 47 -4.94 -1.50 -10.61
C HIS A 47 -5.37 -2.79 -11.33
N LEU A 48 -6.35 -3.51 -10.80
CA LEU A 48 -6.88 -4.73 -11.44
C LEU A 48 -7.49 -4.44 -12.80
N TYR A 49 -8.21 -3.33 -12.97
CA TYR A 49 -8.76 -2.94 -14.27
C TYR A 49 -7.65 -2.69 -15.32
N GLY A 50 -6.54 -2.09 -14.89
CA GLY A 50 -5.40 -1.81 -15.76
C GLY A 50 -4.52 -3.01 -16.07
N ALA A 51 -4.42 -3.97 -15.15
CA ALA A 51 -3.44 -5.05 -15.20
C ALA A 51 -4.02 -6.45 -15.45
N ALA A 52 -5.28 -6.71 -15.10
CA ALA A 52 -5.82 -8.07 -15.03
C ALA A 52 -6.65 -8.48 -16.25
N SER A 53 -6.67 -7.69 -17.33
CA SER A 53 -7.32 -8.09 -18.58
C SER A 53 -6.52 -9.20 -19.26
N ILE A 54 -7.23 -10.26 -19.68
CA ILE A 54 -6.64 -11.39 -20.42
C ILE A 54 -6.09 -10.92 -21.78
N GLU A 55 -6.69 -9.88 -22.35
CA GLU A 55 -6.39 -9.43 -23.71
C GLU A 55 -5.10 -8.59 -23.75
N CYS A 56 -4.89 -7.71 -22.76
CA CYS A 56 -3.72 -6.84 -22.64
C CYS A 56 -3.55 -6.34 -21.19
N ASP A 57 -2.35 -6.49 -20.62
CA ASP A 57 -1.93 -5.77 -19.40
C ASP A 57 -1.38 -4.40 -19.80
N HIS A 58 -2.04 -3.32 -19.39
CA HIS A 58 -1.62 -1.95 -19.72
C HIS A 58 -0.68 -1.35 -18.67
N TRP A 59 -0.54 -1.99 -17.51
CA TRP A 59 0.07 -1.41 -16.31
C TRP A 59 1.41 -2.06 -15.94
N HIS A 60 1.66 -3.30 -16.34
CA HIS A 60 2.94 -3.96 -16.12
C HIS A 60 3.73 -4.16 -17.41
N ASP A 61 3.03 -4.34 -18.54
CA ASP A 61 3.68 -4.55 -19.83
C ASP A 61 3.73 -3.25 -20.66
N GLY A 62 4.89 -3.01 -21.28
CA GLY A 62 5.08 -1.90 -22.22
C GLY A 62 5.29 -0.53 -21.58
N ALA A 63 4.97 0.52 -22.34
CA ALA A 63 5.33 1.90 -21.99
C ALA A 63 4.48 2.51 -20.86
N GLY A 64 3.39 1.84 -20.46
CA GLY A 64 2.46 2.31 -19.43
C GLY A 64 2.99 2.16 -18.01
N ILE A 65 3.93 1.23 -17.77
CA ILE A 65 4.31 0.80 -16.41
C ILE A 65 4.69 1.94 -15.48
N VAL A 66 5.64 2.78 -15.89
CA VAL A 66 6.14 3.86 -15.04
C VAL A 66 5.04 4.89 -14.77
N ASN A 67 4.31 5.30 -15.82
CA ASN A 67 3.31 6.36 -15.69
C ASN A 67 2.13 5.93 -14.82
N HIS A 68 1.65 4.70 -14.97
CA HIS A 68 0.54 4.19 -14.16
C HIS A 68 0.93 4.02 -12.69
N HIS A 69 2.12 3.49 -12.40
CA HIS A 69 2.57 3.31 -11.02
C HIS A 69 2.88 4.64 -10.30
N VAL A 70 3.40 5.63 -11.02
CA VAL A 70 3.53 7.00 -10.48
C VAL A 70 2.15 7.61 -10.21
N GLY A 71 1.20 7.44 -11.13
CA GLY A 71 -0.17 7.96 -10.98
C GLY A 71 -0.90 7.39 -9.77
N ILE A 72 -0.95 6.06 -9.63
CA ILE A 72 -1.65 5.41 -8.50
C ILE A 72 -0.97 5.70 -7.16
N THR A 73 0.36 5.82 -7.13
CA THR A 73 1.09 6.23 -5.92
C THR A 73 0.73 7.66 -5.52
N TRP A 74 0.56 8.57 -6.49
CA TRP A 74 0.12 9.93 -6.22
C TRP A 74 -1.34 9.98 -5.72
N GLU A 75 -2.23 9.16 -6.27
CA GLU A 75 -3.60 9.02 -5.77
C GLU A 75 -3.65 8.49 -4.31
N MET A 76 -2.80 7.51 -3.98
CA MET A 76 -2.60 7.04 -2.61
C MET A 76 -2.08 8.16 -1.71
N GLU A 77 -1.04 8.88 -2.13
CA GLU A 77 -0.47 9.99 -1.36
C GLU A 77 -1.50 11.09 -1.09
N ASN A 78 -2.30 11.47 -2.10
CA ASN A 78 -3.36 12.47 -1.92
C ASN A 78 -4.35 12.01 -0.85
N SER A 79 -4.71 10.73 -0.83
CA SER A 79 -5.62 10.17 0.18
C SER A 79 -4.97 10.16 1.58
N LEU A 80 -3.68 9.82 1.68
CA LEU A 80 -2.94 9.94 2.95
C LEU A 80 -2.89 11.38 3.45
N ARG A 81 -2.63 12.36 2.57
CA ARG A 81 -2.58 13.79 2.91
C ARG A 81 -3.94 14.36 3.34
N MET A 82 -5.03 13.74 2.91
CA MET A 82 -6.38 14.08 3.37
C MET A 82 -6.69 13.51 4.76
N ILE A 83 -6.06 12.40 5.13
CA ILE A 83 -6.12 11.83 6.49
C ILE A 83 -5.23 12.64 7.44
N ASP A 84 -3.97 12.88 7.03
CA ASP A 84 -2.99 13.68 7.77
C ASP A 84 -2.08 14.42 6.78
N ASN A 85 -2.15 15.76 6.80
CA ASN A 85 -1.44 16.60 5.82
C ASN A 85 0.08 16.73 6.08
N SER A 86 0.59 16.15 7.17
CA SER A 86 2.01 16.16 7.54
C SER A 86 2.79 14.97 6.99
N THR A 87 2.11 13.95 6.45
CA THR A 87 2.73 12.77 5.85
C THR A 87 2.57 12.71 4.31
N ALA A 88 3.23 11.74 3.69
CA ALA A 88 3.25 11.52 2.24
C ALA A 88 3.53 10.04 1.93
N ALA A 89 3.53 9.66 0.65
CA ALA A 89 4.05 8.35 0.28
C ALA A 89 5.56 8.28 0.56
N HIS A 90 6.02 7.12 1.02
CA HIS A 90 7.41 6.85 1.33
C HIS A 90 7.88 5.60 0.58
N TYR A 91 9.18 5.51 0.33
CA TYR A 91 9.75 4.40 -0.42
C TYR A 91 10.63 3.53 0.48
N TRP A 92 10.72 2.25 0.15
CA TRP A 92 11.69 1.32 0.72
C TRP A 92 12.74 1.00 -0.33
N ASP A 93 13.99 1.39 -0.06
CA ASP A 93 15.12 1.04 -0.91
C ASP A 93 15.74 -0.30 -0.47
N TYR A 94 15.28 -1.40 -1.05
CA TYR A 94 15.79 -2.73 -0.73
C TYR A 94 17.27 -2.94 -1.13
N THR A 95 17.87 -2.04 -1.95
CA THR A 95 19.30 -2.13 -2.29
C THR A 95 20.20 -1.85 -1.08
N MET A 96 19.66 -1.18 -0.06
CA MET A 96 20.32 -0.93 1.21
C MET A 96 20.61 -2.22 2.00
N GLU A 97 19.70 -3.20 1.98
CA GLU A 97 19.95 -4.52 2.56
C GLU A 97 21.03 -5.26 1.79
N PHE A 98 20.96 -5.22 0.45
CA PHE A 98 21.96 -5.83 -0.42
C PHE A 98 23.37 -5.26 -0.17
N ALA A 99 23.49 -3.93 -0.09
CA ALA A 99 24.75 -3.26 0.21
C ALA A 99 25.34 -3.65 1.58
N ARG A 100 24.50 -4.10 2.52
CA ARG A 100 24.89 -4.60 3.85
C ARG A 100 25.09 -6.11 3.90
N GLN A 101 24.95 -6.82 2.77
CA GLN A 101 24.95 -8.29 2.72
C GLN A 101 23.89 -8.92 3.64
N GLN A 102 22.78 -8.21 3.84
CA GLN A 102 21.65 -8.67 4.65
C GLN A 102 20.56 -9.21 3.72
N PRO A 103 19.93 -10.36 4.04
CA PRO A 103 18.74 -10.79 3.32
C PRO A 103 17.61 -9.76 3.47
N TRP A 104 16.94 -9.42 2.35
CA TRP A 104 15.88 -8.40 2.36
C TRP A 104 14.74 -8.71 3.33
N TYR A 105 14.43 -9.99 3.52
CA TYR A 105 13.35 -10.45 4.39
C TYR A 105 13.66 -10.26 5.89
N GLU A 106 14.91 -9.98 6.25
CA GLU A 106 15.29 -9.63 7.63
C GLU A 106 15.18 -8.13 7.91
N SER A 107 14.83 -7.32 6.91
CA SER A 107 14.68 -5.88 7.03
C SER A 107 13.70 -5.48 8.15
N ALA A 108 13.94 -4.31 8.74
CA ALA A 108 13.05 -3.73 9.75
C ALA A 108 11.61 -3.56 9.23
N VAL A 109 11.42 -3.39 7.92
CA VAL A 109 10.08 -3.24 7.32
C VAL A 109 9.18 -4.46 7.58
N PHE A 110 9.76 -5.64 7.82
CA PHE A 110 9.07 -6.89 8.16
C PHE A 110 9.03 -7.17 9.67
N LYS A 111 8.99 -6.12 10.50
CA LYS A 111 8.82 -6.24 11.96
C LYS A 111 7.44 -5.76 12.38
N SER A 112 6.98 -6.20 13.56
CA SER A 112 5.62 -5.96 14.05
C SER A 112 5.31 -4.49 14.37
N ASP A 113 6.34 -3.67 14.63
CA ASP A 113 6.24 -2.21 14.75
C ASP A 113 6.28 -1.47 13.39
N TRP A 114 6.36 -2.22 12.28
CA TRP A 114 6.30 -1.74 10.89
C TRP A 114 5.09 -2.35 10.16
N PHE A 115 5.29 -3.00 9.01
CA PHE A 115 4.21 -3.60 8.23
C PHE A 115 3.77 -4.97 8.76
N GLY A 116 4.55 -5.60 9.64
CA GLY A 116 4.33 -6.95 10.13
C GLY A 116 5.31 -7.98 9.55
N ASP A 117 5.36 -9.15 10.15
CA ASP A 117 6.25 -10.24 9.76
C ASP A 117 5.99 -10.73 8.32
N ASN A 118 7.04 -11.18 7.62
CA ASN A 118 6.90 -11.74 6.27
C ASN A 118 6.32 -13.17 6.26
N SER A 119 6.15 -13.76 7.44
CA SER A 119 5.37 -14.97 7.75
C SER A 119 5.60 -16.19 6.83
N PRO A 120 6.84 -16.53 6.45
CA PRO A 120 7.12 -17.71 5.63
C PRO A 120 6.83 -19.02 6.37
N GLY A 121 6.90 -19.02 7.70
CA GLY A 121 6.64 -20.19 8.55
C GLY A 121 5.20 -20.29 9.09
N ASN A 122 4.33 -19.33 8.79
CA ASN A 122 2.92 -19.40 9.15
C ASN A 122 2.17 -20.28 8.14
N GLU A 123 1.40 -21.27 8.61
CA GLU A 123 0.65 -22.21 7.75
C GLU A 123 -0.29 -21.51 6.75
N ASN A 124 -0.89 -20.39 7.16
CA ASN A 124 -1.79 -19.62 6.31
C ASN A 124 -1.08 -18.46 5.59
N HIS A 125 0.23 -18.29 5.81
CA HIS A 125 1.02 -17.17 5.30
C HIS A 125 0.43 -15.79 5.62
N VAL A 126 -0.33 -15.70 6.71
CA VAL A 126 -0.98 -14.46 7.16
C VAL A 126 -0.05 -13.66 8.07
N VAL A 127 -0.05 -12.35 7.91
CA VAL A 127 0.55 -11.43 8.87
C VAL A 127 -0.25 -11.51 10.17
N SER A 128 0.32 -12.12 11.22
CA SER A 128 -0.36 -12.37 12.49
C SER A 128 -0.02 -11.37 13.60
N GLU A 129 0.98 -10.52 13.39
CA GLU A 129 1.46 -9.54 14.37
C GLU A 129 1.50 -8.12 13.81
N GLY A 130 1.53 -7.13 14.71
CA GLY A 130 1.62 -5.72 14.35
C GLY A 130 0.30 -5.06 14.02
N LYS A 131 0.40 -3.82 13.51
CA LYS A 131 -0.74 -2.93 13.24
C LYS A 131 -1.63 -3.45 12.10
N PHE A 132 -1.03 -4.10 11.10
CA PHE A 132 -1.72 -4.60 9.90
C PHE A 132 -2.09 -6.08 9.99
N ARG A 133 -1.98 -6.72 11.15
CA ARG A 133 -2.35 -8.14 11.31
C ARG A 133 -3.79 -8.41 10.88
N TYR A 134 -4.02 -9.55 10.23
CA TYR A 134 -5.34 -9.98 9.76
C TYR A 134 -6.10 -8.91 8.96
N THR A 135 -5.39 -8.00 8.29
CA THR A 135 -6.02 -6.98 7.44
C THR A 135 -6.75 -7.71 6.31
N PRO A 136 -8.08 -7.53 6.18
CA PRO A 136 -8.83 -8.19 5.13
C PRO A 136 -8.36 -7.75 3.76
N VAL A 137 -8.24 -8.70 2.84
CA VAL A 137 -8.04 -8.41 1.42
C VAL A 137 -9.41 -8.43 0.75
N MET A 138 -9.63 -7.54 -0.23
CA MET A 138 -10.88 -7.57 -0.99
C MET A 138 -11.04 -8.92 -1.70
N GLU A 139 -12.08 -9.65 -1.32
CA GLU A 139 -12.55 -10.83 -2.02
C GLU A 139 -13.56 -10.39 -3.11
N ASP A 140 -13.56 -11.03 -4.28
CA ASP A 140 -14.46 -10.76 -5.40
C ASP A 140 -14.42 -9.35 -6.06
N ALA A 141 -13.25 -8.94 -6.54
CA ALA A 141 -13.11 -7.77 -7.43
C ALA A 141 -13.71 -7.97 -8.85
N ARG A 142 -14.30 -9.14 -9.14
CA ARG A 142 -14.76 -9.56 -10.47
C ARG A 142 -16.02 -8.86 -10.98
N ALA A 143 -16.83 -8.26 -10.11
CA ALA A 143 -18.08 -7.58 -10.50
C ALA A 143 -17.88 -6.37 -11.44
N PHE A 144 -16.64 -6.06 -11.82
CA PHE A 144 -16.27 -5.00 -12.76
C PHE A 144 -15.62 -5.53 -14.05
N LEU A 145 -15.44 -6.84 -14.20
CA LEU A 145 -14.90 -7.48 -15.42
C LEU A 145 -16.00 -7.82 -16.45
N SER A 146 -17.28 -7.62 -16.12
CA SER A 146 -18.38 -7.78 -17.06
C SER A 146 -18.74 -6.43 -17.67
N ILE A 147 -18.07 -6.09 -18.77
CA ILE A 147 -18.66 -5.26 -19.83
C ILE A 147 -18.87 -6.17 -21.03
#